data_AF-A0A1H2U3P4-F1
#
_entry.id   AF-A0A1H2U3P4-F1
#
_cell.length_a   1.000
_cell.length_b   1.000
_cell.length_c   1.000
_cell.angle_alpha   90.00
_cell.angle_beta   90.00
_cell.angle_gamma   90.00
#
_symmetry.space_group_name_H-M   'P 1'
#
loop_
_entity.id
_entity.type
_entity.pdbx_description
1 polymer ?
#
loop_
_entity_poly.entity_id
_entity_poly.type
_entity_poly.pdbx_seq_one_letter_code
_entity_poly.pdbx_strand_id
1 'polypeptide(L)'
;MAIKSILQGDIPELRQVSQPVTQFDDQLAELVGDLIDTLEAHRGLGLSAPQIGCLQNVFVTDADDGVKVFVNPTLHEQSAYAKAYESCLSFPDHALCIERPTRVIVRAEDIHGAPFELEATGLLARIVCHEYDHLQGVLFIDYLSEEELFEQLLANAYVVDDEEDEEIAMSTAAQAAAGTSDAISPSAEEELRQERQMIVDMLAEVSWKLAIAIDMLREDASGWTDGVNWHGLQKASETLEETFAGLSERLATDTTLHG
;
A
#
# COMPACT_ATOMS: atom_id res chain seq x y z
N MET A 1 12.83 -5.06 -20.41
CA MET A 1 12.34 -6.45 -20.46
C MET A 1 10.89 -6.40 -20.96
N ALA A 2 9.97 -7.26 -20.51
CA ALA A 2 8.59 -7.28 -20.98
C ALA A 2 7.57 -7.12 -19.84
N ILE A 3 6.62 -6.20 -20.03
CA ILE A 3 5.45 -6.05 -19.15
C ILE A 3 4.61 -7.33 -19.22
N LYS A 4 4.29 -7.90 -18.06
CA LYS A 4 3.48 -9.13 -17.90
C LYS A 4 2.06 -8.79 -17.48
N SER A 5 1.15 -9.73 -17.73
CA SER A 5 -0.20 -9.68 -17.16
C SER A 5 -0.14 -10.08 -15.69
N ILE A 6 -0.83 -9.32 -14.85
CA ILE A 6 -0.99 -9.61 -13.43
C ILE A 6 -2.21 -10.52 -13.26
N LEU A 7 -2.03 -11.64 -12.56
CA LEU A 7 -3.10 -12.54 -12.15
C LEU A 7 -3.97 -11.86 -11.10
N GLN A 8 -5.30 -12.02 -11.22
CA GLN A 8 -6.28 -11.33 -10.38
C GLN A 8 -7.24 -12.27 -9.67
N GLY A 9 -7.66 -11.88 -8.48
CA GLY A 9 -8.65 -12.56 -7.66
C GLY A 9 -8.09 -13.67 -6.77
N ASP A 10 -8.98 -14.34 -6.04
CA ASP A 10 -8.65 -15.53 -5.26
C ASP A 10 -8.63 -16.77 -6.17
N ILE A 11 -7.48 -17.02 -6.81
CA ILE A 11 -7.30 -18.12 -7.76
C ILE A 11 -6.19 -19.09 -7.30
N PRO A 12 -6.25 -20.38 -7.66
CA PRO A 12 -5.30 -21.40 -7.21
C PRO A 12 -3.83 -21.08 -7.50
N GLU A 13 -3.54 -20.33 -8.56
CA GLU A 13 -2.20 -19.90 -8.96
C GLU A 13 -1.57 -18.97 -7.92
N LEU A 14 -2.36 -18.08 -7.31
CA LEU A 14 -1.92 -17.14 -6.28
C LEU A 14 -1.89 -17.75 -4.88
N ARG A 15 -2.37 -18.99 -4.72
CA ARG A 15 -2.37 -19.75 -3.46
C ARG A 15 -1.19 -20.72 -3.33
N GLN A 16 -0.29 -20.74 -4.30
CA GLN A 16 0.85 -21.66 -4.32
C GLN A 16 2.07 -21.04 -3.65
N VAL A 17 2.73 -21.85 -2.80
CA VAL A 17 4.01 -21.48 -2.19
C VAL A 17 5.10 -21.45 -3.26
N SER A 18 5.82 -20.34 -3.32
CA SER A 18 6.92 -20.10 -4.24
C SER A 18 8.12 -21.00 -3.95
N GLN A 19 8.83 -21.39 -5.01
CA GLN A 19 10.01 -22.23 -4.91
C GLN A 19 11.26 -21.38 -4.67
N PRO A 20 12.22 -21.85 -3.84
CA PRO A 20 13.44 -21.11 -3.59
C PRO A 20 14.27 -20.99 -4.88
N VAL A 21 14.82 -19.80 -5.10
CA VAL A 21 15.78 -19.56 -6.17
C VAL A 21 17.10 -20.21 -5.80
N THR A 22 17.63 -21.04 -6.69
CA THR A 22 18.90 -21.77 -6.49
C THR A 22 19.98 -21.41 -7.49
N GLN A 23 19.63 -20.65 -8.54
CA GLN A 23 20.51 -20.23 -9.61
C GLN A 23 20.33 -18.72 -9.82
N PHE A 24 21.43 -17.98 -9.72
CA PHE A 24 21.48 -16.53 -9.89
C PHE A 24 22.09 -16.23 -11.26
N ASP A 25 21.30 -16.49 -12.30
CA ASP A 25 21.70 -16.44 -13.70
C ASP A 25 20.85 -15.44 -14.50
N ASP A 26 21.01 -15.47 -15.82
CA ASP A 26 20.28 -14.57 -16.73
C ASP A 26 18.76 -14.79 -16.67
N GLN A 27 18.26 -15.97 -16.25
CA GLN A 27 16.82 -16.22 -16.11
C GLN A 27 16.25 -15.51 -14.88
N LEU A 28 16.98 -15.51 -13.77
CA LEU A 28 16.62 -14.71 -12.61
C LEU A 28 16.63 -13.22 -12.97
N ALA A 29 17.66 -12.78 -13.70
CA ALA A 29 17.74 -11.40 -14.14
C ALA A 29 16.55 -11.01 -15.04
N GLU A 30 16.15 -11.91 -15.96
CA GLU A 30 14.98 -11.73 -16.82
C GLU A 30 13.69 -11.60 -16.01
N LEU A 31 13.47 -12.51 -15.05
CA LEU A 31 12.32 -12.45 -14.15
C LEU A 31 12.26 -11.15 -13.35
N VAL A 32 13.39 -10.71 -12.79
CA VAL A 32 13.44 -9.49 -11.99
C VAL A 32 13.13 -8.26 -12.85
N GLY A 33 13.68 -8.16 -14.06
CA GLY A 33 13.36 -7.02 -14.91
C GLY A 33 11.93 -7.07 -15.45
N ASP A 34 11.35 -8.25 -15.70
CA ASP A 34 9.93 -8.39 -16.01
C ASP A 34 9.04 -7.91 -14.84
N LEU A 35 9.43 -8.20 -13.59
CA LEU A 35 8.74 -7.71 -12.40
C LEU A 35 8.82 -6.19 -12.30
N ILE A 36 10.00 -5.60 -12.48
CA ILE A 36 10.20 -4.14 -12.41
C ILE A 36 9.41 -3.43 -13.50
N ASP A 37 9.55 -3.84 -14.76
CA ASP A 37 8.81 -3.24 -15.88
C ASP A 37 7.30 -3.34 -15.67
N THR A 38 6.82 -4.47 -15.11
CA THR A 38 5.40 -4.67 -14.81
C THR A 38 4.94 -3.79 -13.64
N LEU A 39 5.73 -3.69 -12.56
CA LEU A 39 5.44 -2.85 -11.41
C LEU A 39 5.34 -1.38 -11.81
N GLU A 40 6.31 -0.89 -12.58
CA GLU A 40 6.35 0.49 -13.10
C GLU A 40 5.14 0.77 -14.00
N ALA A 41 4.82 -0.15 -14.91
CA ALA A 41 3.68 0.00 -15.83
C ALA A 41 2.32 0.09 -15.10
N HIS A 42 2.20 -0.58 -13.96
CA HIS A 42 0.99 -0.57 -13.13
C HIS A 42 1.05 0.41 -11.96
N ARG A 43 2.17 1.15 -11.82
CA ARG A 43 2.40 2.14 -10.75
C ARG A 43 2.07 1.55 -9.37
N GLY A 44 2.59 0.35 -9.09
CA GLY A 44 2.50 -0.27 -7.77
C GLY A 44 3.71 0.08 -6.90
N LEU A 45 3.64 -0.31 -5.62
CA LEU A 45 4.75 -0.18 -4.67
C LEU A 45 5.46 -1.51 -4.39
N GLY A 46 4.85 -2.63 -4.79
CA GLY A 46 5.39 -3.98 -4.68
C GLY A 46 4.78 -4.90 -5.74
N LEU A 47 5.57 -5.89 -6.18
CA LEU A 47 5.11 -6.98 -7.03
C LEU A 47 5.96 -8.23 -6.81
N SER A 48 5.28 -9.36 -6.63
CA SER A 48 5.89 -10.67 -6.43
C SER A 48 5.78 -11.56 -7.69
N ALA A 49 6.73 -12.47 -7.87
CA ALA A 49 6.75 -13.38 -9.02
C ALA A 49 5.45 -14.21 -9.21
N PRO A 50 4.79 -14.71 -8.15
CA PRO A 50 3.51 -15.42 -8.30
C PRO A 50 2.42 -14.60 -9.00
N GLN A 51 2.41 -13.29 -8.80
CA GLN A 51 1.42 -12.39 -9.41
C GLN A 51 1.54 -12.30 -10.92
N ILE A 52 2.71 -12.63 -11.49
CA ILE A 52 2.92 -12.75 -12.94
C ILE A 52 2.99 -14.22 -13.40
N GLY A 53 2.50 -15.15 -12.58
CA GLY A 53 2.41 -16.58 -12.87
C GLY A 53 3.73 -17.35 -12.72
N CYS A 54 4.70 -16.79 -12.01
CA CYS A 54 6.02 -17.39 -11.82
C CYS A 54 6.22 -17.77 -10.34
N LEU A 55 6.20 -19.06 -10.00
CA LEU A 55 6.34 -19.55 -8.62
C LEU A 55 7.80 -19.58 -8.14
N GLN A 56 8.48 -18.46 -8.23
CA GLN A 56 9.84 -18.25 -7.72
C GLN A 56 9.81 -17.33 -6.51
N ASN A 57 10.67 -17.59 -5.53
CA ASN A 57 10.71 -16.88 -4.26
C ASN A 57 11.37 -15.50 -4.41
N VAL A 58 10.73 -14.60 -5.17
CA VAL A 58 11.25 -13.29 -5.57
C VAL A 58 10.13 -12.26 -5.55
N PHE A 59 10.39 -11.11 -4.94
CA PHE A 59 9.57 -9.90 -5.14
C PHE A 59 10.45 -8.67 -5.33
N VAL A 60 9.84 -7.61 -5.84
CA VAL A 60 10.44 -6.29 -5.95
C VAL A 60 9.56 -5.26 -5.25
N THR A 61 10.18 -4.21 -4.72
CA THR A 61 9.48 -3.07 -4.11
C THR A 61 10.00 -1.80 -4.73
N ASP A 62 9.13 -0.82 -4.93
CA ASP A 62 9.51 0.55 -5.28
C ASP A 62 8.95 1.52 -4.23
N ALA A 63 9.68 1.66 -3.12
CA ALA A 63 9.33 2.51 -2.00
C ALA A 63 10.59 3.15 -1.38
N ASP A 64 10.41 4.34 -0.81
CA ASP A 64 11.45 5.19 -0.19
C ASP A 64 12.60 5.60 -1.15
N ASP A 65 13.57 4.69 -1.32
CA ASP A 65 14.86 4.91 -1.98
C ASP A 65 14.94 4.20 -3.36
N GLY A 66 13.79 4.01 -4.00
CA GLY A 66 13.67 3.35 -5.30
C GLY A 66 13.69 1.81 -5.24
N VAL A 67 13.66 1.21 -6.43
CA VAL A 67 13.49 -0.23 -6.65
C VAL A 67 14.50 -1.09 -5.87
N LYS A 68 13.98 -2.07 -5.14
CA LYS A 68 14.74 -3.12 -4.43
C LYS A 68 14.24 -4.50 -4.80
N VAL A 69 15.15 -5.46 -4.81
CA VAL A 69 14.89 -6.85 -5.18
C VAL A 69 15.16 -7.74 -3.98
N PHE A 70 14.21 -8.62 -3.69
CA PHE A 70 14.27 -9.55 -2.57
C PHE A 70 14.17 -10.96 -3.11
N VAL A 71 15.30 -11.66 -3.14
CA VAL A 71 15.37 -13.08 -3.51
C VAL A 71 15.45 -13.91 -2.24
N ASN A 72 14.69 -15.01 -2.20
CA ASN A 72 14.60 -15.90 -1.05
C ASN A 72 14.38 -15.18 0.31
N PRO A 73 13.44 -14.22 0.39
CA PRO A 73 13.25 -13.43 1.61
C PRO A 73 12.78 -14.30 2.77
N THR A 74 13.13 -13.88 3.97
CA THR A 74 12.63 -14.40 5.25
C THR A 74 12.36 -13.24 6.19
N LEU A 75 11.21 -13.28 6.88
CA LEU A 75 10.85 -12.28 7.88
C LEU A 75 11.27 -12.73 9.28
N HIS A 76 11.89 -11.82 10.01
CA HIS A 76 12.31 -11.97 11.38
C HIS A 76 11.84 -10.77 12.21
N GLU A 77 11.74 -10.97 13.53
CA GLU A 77 11.54 -9.91 14.53
C GLU A 77 10.42 -8.91 14.18
N GLN A 78 9.20 -9.26 14.52
CA GLN A 78 8.02 -8.40 14.33
C GLN A 78 7.78 -7.55 15.59
N SER A 79 7.50 -6.26 15.40
CA SER A 79 7.09 -5.35 16.47
C SER A 79 5.59 -5.46 16.79
N ALA A 80 5.05 -4.45 17.49
CA ALA A 80 3.62 -4.28 17.69
C ALA A 80 2.88 -4.16 16.34
N TYR A 81 1.65 -4.66 16.34
CA TYR A 81 0.75 -4.62 15.19
C TYR A 81 -0.07 -3.34 15.22
N ALA A 82 -0.36 -2.80 14.04
CA ALA A 82 -1.26 -1.67 13.85
C ALA A 82 -2.18 -1.92 12.66
N LYS A 83 -3.37 -1.32 12.70
CA LYS A 83 -4.29 -1.29 11.56
C LYS A 83 -3.66 -0.49 10.43
N ALA A 84 -3.75 -1.02 9.23
CA ALA A 84 -3.25 -0.37 8.04
C ALA A 84 -4.07 -0.76 6.81
N TYR A 85 -4.25 0.19 5.91
CA TYR A 85 -4.88 -0.06 4.62
C TYR A 85 -3.87 -0.61 3.62
N GLU A 86 -4.27 -1.65 2.90
CA GLU A 86 -3.52 -2.24 1.81
C GLU A 86 -4.40 -2.37 0.57
N SER A 87 -3.78 -2.19 -0.59
CA SER A 87 -4.33 -2.57 -1.89
C SER A 87 -3.35 -3.51 -2.59
N CYS A 88 -3.84 -4.31 -3.54
CA CYS A 88 -3.07 -5.31 -4.23
C CYS A 88 -3.33 -5.22 -5.73
N LEU A 89 -2.29 -5.32 -6.57
CA LEU A 89 -2.46 -5.33 -8.04
C LEU A 89 -3.26 -6.55 -8.54
N SER A 90 -3.31 -7.63 -7.74
CA SER A 90 -4.18 -8.79 -7.98
C SER A 90 -5.63 -8.56 -7.54
N PHE A 91 -5.93 -7.46 -6.83
CA PHE A 91 -7.26 -7.07 -6.37
C PHE A 91 -7.44 -5.55 -6.57
N PRO A 92 -7.47 -5.06 -7.82
CA PRO A 92 -7.31 -3.64 -8.15
C PRO A 92 -8.41 -2.72 -7.56
N ASP A 93 -9.59 -3.27 -7.28
CA ASP A 93 -10.75 -2.51 -6.80
C ASP A 93 -10.95 -2.59 -5.28
N HIS A 94 -9.96 -3.13 -4.55
CA HIS A 94 -10.08 -3.38 -3.12
C HIS A 94 -8.95 -2.74 -2.33
N ALA A 95 -9.34 -1.93 -1.34
CA ALA A 95 -8.48 -1.45 -0.27
C ALA A 95 -9.04 -1.98 1.05
N LEU A 96 -8.26 -2.76 1.78
CA LEU A 96 -8.70 -3.41 3.02
C LEU A 96 -7.83 -2.95 4.19
N CYS A 97 -8.47 -2.68 5.33
CA CYS A 97 -7.83 -2.40 6.59
C CYS A 97 -7.54 -3.72 7.31
N ILE A 98 -6.27 -4.08 7.40
CA ILE A 98 -5.80 -5.29 8.09
C ILE A 98 -4.73 -4.92 9.14
N GLU A 99 -4.43 -5.85 10.05
CA GLU A 99 -3.36 -5.65 11.03
C GLU A 99 -2.00 -6.10 10.47
N ARG A 100 -0.99 -5.23 10.58
CA ARG A 100 0.39 -5.53 10.18
C ARG A 100 1.38 -5.13 11.27
N PRO A 101 2.53 -5.82 11.36
CA PRO A 101 3.62 -5.36 12.19
C PRO A 101 4.12 -4.00 11.70
N THR A 102 4.29 -3.05 12.62
CA THR A 102 4.77 -1.69 12.32
C THR A 102 6.25 -1.65 11.91
N ARG A 103 7.00 -2.71 12.21
CA ARG A 103 8.41 -2.93 11.89
C ARG A 103 8.67 -4.42 11.70
N VAL A 104 9.48 -4.75 10.70
CA VAL A 104 9.99 -6.11 10.44
C VAL A 104 11.46 -6.05 10.04
N ILE A 105 12.22 -7.09 10.39
CA ILE A 105 13.56 -7.31 9.82
C ILE A 105 13.42 -8.36 8.72
N VAL A 106 13.75 -8.00 7.49
CA VAL A 106 13.79 -8.93 6.36
C VAL A 106 15.24 -9.30 6.04
N ARG A 107 15.51 -10.61 5.93
CA ARG A 107 16.75 -11.14 5.36
C ARG A 107 16.45 -11.70 3.99
N ALA A 108 17.24 -11.31 3.00
CA ALA A 108 17.08 -11.75 1.62
C ALA A 108 18.44 -11.79 0.92
N GLU A 109 18.43 -12.22 -0.33
CA GLU A 109 19.55 -12.18 -1.25
C GLU A 109 19.23 -11.15 -2.35
N ASP A 110 20.25 -10.45 -2.84
CA ASP A 110 20.10 -9.60 -4.03
C ASP A 110 20.07 -10.45 -5.32
N ILE A 111 19.93 -9.77 -6.47
CA ILE A 111 19.92 -10.40 -7.81
C ILE A 111 21.20 -11.20 -8.13
N HIS A 112 22.29 -11.00 -7.39
CA HIS A 112 23.57 -11.69 -7.54
C HIS A 112 23.80 -12.76 -6.47
N GLY A 113 22.84 -12.97 -5.55
CA GLY A 113 22.95 -13.93 -4.46
C GLY A 113 23.73 -13.41 -3.26
N ALA A 114 24.03 -12.10 -3.19
CA ALA A 114 24.66 -11.54 -2.02
C ALA A 114 23.60 -11.33 -0.92
N PRO A 115 23.81 -11.88 0.30
CA PRO A 115 22.84 -11.74 1.38
C PRO A 115 22.84 -10.31 1.93
N PHE A 116 21.65 -9.83 2.28
CA PHE A 116 21.47 -8.57 2.98
C PHE A 116 20.38 -8.70 4.06
N GLU A 117 20.40 -7.76 4.99
CA GLU A 117 19.40 -7.58 6.03
C GLU A 117 18.90 -6.14 5.97
N LEU A 118 17.58 -5.96 6.05
CA LEU A 118 16.93 -4.66 6.01
C LEU A 118 15.91 -4.56 7.14
N GLU A 119 16.01 -3.50 7.91
CA GLU A 119 14.96 -3.09 8.84
C GLU A 119 13.94 -2.25 8.08
N ALA A 120 12.73 -2.78 7.92
CA ALA A 120 11.62 -2.09 7.30
C ALA A 120 10.66 -1.57 8.37
N THR A 121 10.19 -0.33 8.23
CA THR A 121 9.21 0.31 9.12
C THR A 121 8.10 0.97 8.30
N GLY A 122 6.96 1.26 8.93
CA GLY A 122 5.87 2.01 8.30
C GLY A 122 5.40 1.35 6.99
N LEU A 123 5.33 2.15 5.92
CA LEU A 123 4.88 1.69 4.59
C LEU A 123 5.75 0.56 4.04
N LEU A 124 7.07 0.63 4.16
CA LEU A 124 7.97 -0.40 3.65
C LEU A 124 7.79 -1.73 4.40
N ALA A 125 7.59 -1.70 5.71
CA ALA A 125 7.29 -2.92 6.48
C ALA A 125 6.02 -3.61 5.95
N ARG A 126 5.03 -2.79 5.63
CA ARG A 126 3.74 -3.21 5.12
C ARG A 126 3.86 -3.87 3.74
N ILE A 127 4.55 -3.21 2.81
CA ILE A 127 4.84 -3.76 1.46
C ILE A 127 5.61 -5.06 1.57
N VAL A 128 6.69 -5.10 2.38
CA VAL A 128 7.50 -6.30 2.55
C VAL A 128 6.69 -7.47 3.11
N CYS A 129 5.80 -7.22 4.07
CA CYS A 129 4.88 -8.25 4.55
C CYS A 129 3.91 -8.72 3.47
N HIS A 130 3.31 -7.80 2.72
CA HIS A 130 2.38 -8.09 1.64
C HIS A 130 3.01 -8.95 0.54
N GLU A 131 4.18 -8.54 0.04
CA GLU A 131 4.86 -9.28 -1.02
C GLU A 131 5.39 -10.63 -0.51
N TYR A 132 5.83 -10.71 0.74
CA TYR A 132 6.20 -11.98 1.35
C TYR A 132 5.03 -12.96 1.43
N ASP A 133 3.83 -12.48 1.79
CA ASP A 133 2.63 -13.32 1.85
C ASP A 133 2.29 -13.94 0.50
N HIS A 134 2.40 -13.18 -0.59
CA HIS A 134 2.21 -13.72 -1.94
C HIS A 134 3.17 -14.88 -2.24
N LEU A 135 4.41 -14.81 -1.76
CA LEU A 135 5.37 -15.92 -1.90
C LEU A 135 4.95 -17.16 -1.10
N GLN A 136 4.17 -16.98 -0.04
CA GLN A 136 3.60 -18.06 0.77
C GLN A 136 2.21 -18.51 0.31
N GLY A 137 1.65 -17.93 -0.76
CA GLY A 137 0.30 -18.20 -1.21
C GLY A 137 -0.80 -17.63 -0.31
N VAL A 138 -0.44 -16.67 0.54
CA VAL A 138 -1.35 -15.94 1.43
C VAL A 138 -1.75 -14.63 0.75
N LEU A 139 -3.03 -14.28 0.84
CA LEU A 139 -3.57 -13.05 0.29
C LEU A 139 -4.05 -12.17 1.44
N PHE A 140 -3.94 -10.85 1.29
CA PHE A 140 -4.36 -9.90 2.32
C PHE A 140 -5.82 -10.07 2.79
N ILE A 141 -6.71 -10.61 1.94
CA ILE A 141 -8.09 -10.97 2.30
C ILE A 141 -8.18 -12.06 3.40
N ASP A 142 -7.15 -12.89 3.57
CA ASP A 142 -7.13 -13.99 4.54
C ASP A 142 -6.96 -13.49 5.98
N TYR A 143 -6.56 -12.23 6.16
CA TYR A 143 -6.41 -11.60 7.47
C TYR A 143 -7.73 -11.10 8.04
N LEU A 144 -8.82 -11.15 7.26
CA LEU A 144 -10.15 -10.77 7.67
C LEU A 144 -11.04 -11.99 7.81
N SER A 145 -11.92 -11.95 8.80
CA SER A 145 -13.07 -12.85 8.81
C SER A 145 -14.01 -12.55 7.63
N GLU A 146 -14.87 -13.51 7.27
CA GLU A 146 -15.87 -13.31 6.22
C GLU A 146 -16.79 -12.12 6.50
N GLU A 147 -17.12 -11.89 7.77
CA GLU A 147 -17.91 -10.75 8.23
C GLU A 147 -17.16 -9.43 8.02
N GLU A 148 -15.91 -9.32 8.50
CA GLU A 148 -15.09 -8.10 8.32
C GLU A 148 -14.82 -7.80 6.85
N LEU A 149 -14.52 -8.83 6.04
CA LEU A 149 -14.32 -8.67 4.60
C LEU A 149 -15.60 -8.14 3.93
N PHE A 150 -16.75 -8.71 4.26
CA PHE A 150 -18.03 -8.27 3.71
C PHE A 150 -18.35 -6.82 4.12
N GLU A 151 -18.16 -6.46 5.38
CA GLU A 151 -18.36 -5.10 5.88
C GLU A 151 -17.46 -4.09 5.16
N GLN A 152 -16.16 -4.39 5.02
CA GLN A 152 -15.22 -3.50 4.35
C GLN A 152 -15.48 -3.38 2.84
N LEU A 153 -15.86 -4.48 2.18
CA LEU A 153 -16.23 -4.45 0.76
C LEU A 153 -17.51 -3.64 0.52
N LEU A 154 -18.51 -3.75 1.40
CA LEU A 154 -19.70 -2.90 1.33
C LEU A 154 -19.33 -1.44 1.56
N ALA A 155 -18.56 -1.13 2.59
CA ALA A 155 -18.12 0.24 2.86
C ALA A 155 -17.39 0.86 1.66
N ASN A 156 -16.53 0.09 0.98
CA ASN A 156 -15.85 0.54 -0.24
C ASN A 156 -16.80 0.74 -1.42
N ALA A 157 -17.90 -0.02 -1.50
CA ALA A 157 -18.90 0.09 -2.57
C ALA A 157 -19.85 1.29 -2.40
N TYR A 158 -20.16 1.70 -1.16
CA TYR A 158 -21.10 2.79 -0.86
C TYR A 158 -20.50 4.21 -0.89
N VAL A 159 -19.21 4.37 -1.20
CA VAL A 159 -18.61 5.71 -1.46
C VAL A 159 -19.03 6.25 -2.85
N VAL A 160 -19.85 5.50 -3.60
CA VAL A 160 -20.42 5.90 -4.89
C VAL A 160 -21.94 5.70 -4.80
N ASP A 161 -22.71 6.77 -5.05
CA ASP A 161 -24.18 6.92 -4.89
C ASP A 161 -24.70 7.06 -3.44
N ASP A 162 -24.71 8.29 -2.91
CA ASP A 162 -25.95 9.07 -2.73
C ASP A 162 -25.68 10.36 -1.92
N GLU A 163 -26.17 11.51 -2.43
CA GLU A 163 -26.14 12.83 -1.77
C GLU A 163 -27.02 12.89 -0.50
N GLU A 164 -27.65 11.79 -0.06
CA GLU A 164 -28.65 11.80 1.04
C GLU A 164 -28.16 11.22 2.39
N ASP A 165 -27.00 10.55 2.47
CA ASP A 165 -26.58 9.83 3.70
C ASP A 165 -25.51 10.52 4.58
N GLU A 166 -25.08 11.75 4.24
CA GLU A 166 -24.15 12.52 5.07
C GLU A 166 -24.67 12.80 6.50
N GLU A 167 -26.00 12.86 6.69
CA GLU A 167 -26.60 13.21 7.98
C GLU A 167 -26.49 12.08 9.01
N ILE A 168 -26.46 10.81 8.57
CA ILE A 168 -26.36 9.65 9.47
C ILE A 168 -24.91 9.49 9.92
N ALA A 169 -23.94 9.41 8.98
CA ALA A 169 -22.53 9.19 9.30
C ALA A 169 -21.94 10.30 10.19
N MET A 170 -22.35 11.55 9.97
CA MET A 170 -21.85 12.71 10.72
C MET A 170 -22.50 12.83 12.12
N SER A 171 -23.72 12.31 12.31
CA SER A 171 -24.39 12.31 13.63
C SER A 171 -23.83 11.26 14.60
N THR A 172 -23.40 10.10 14.09
CA THR A 172 -22.79 9.03 14.89
C THR A 172 -21.40 9.43 15.38
N ALA A 173 -20.61 10.09 14.51
CA ALA A 173 -19.30 10.64 14.87
C ALA A 173 -19.40 11.78 15.89
N ALA A 174 -20.40 12.66 15.75
CA ALA A 174 -20.63 13.76 16.69
C ALA A 174 -21.10 13.28 18.08
N GLN A 175 -21.87 12.18 18.13
CA GLN A 175 -22.30 11.58 19.40
C GLN A 175 -21.17 10.84 20.12
N ALA A 176 -20.21 10.27 19.38
CA ALA A 176 -18.99 9.68 19.96
C ALA A 176 -18.04 10.75 20.54
N ALA A 177 -17.95 11.92 19.89
CA ALA A 177 -17.08 13.03 20.33
C ALA A 177 -17.62 13.83 21.54
N ALA A 178 -18.88 13.65 21.92
CA ALA A 178 -19.51 14.41 23.01
C ALA A 178 -19.25 13.82 24.42
N GLY A 179 -18.50 12.71 24.52
CA GLY A 179 -18.19 12.03 25.79
C GLY A 179 -16.74 12.25 26.25
N THR A 180 -16.60 12.90 27.41
CA THR A 180 -15.42 12.94 28.30
C THR A 180 -14.20 13.77 27.88
N SER A 181 -14.13 14.98 28.45
CA SER A 181 -12.90 15.76 28.67
C SER A 181 -12.15 15.16 29.87
N ASP A 182 -11.43 14.06 29.64
CA ASP A 182 -10.35 13.61 30.53
C ASP A 182 -9.04 13.66 29.75
N ALA A 183 -7.94 14.00 30.43
CA ALA A 183 -6.61 14.02 29.82
C ALA A 183 -6.32 12.65 29.20
N ILE A 184 -6.00 12.65 27.91
CA ILE A 184 -5.77 11.45 27.12
C ILE A 184 -4.55 10.73 27.70
N SER A 185 -4.68 9.42 27.96
CA SER A 185 -3.56 8.64 28.47
C SER A 185 -2.44 8.56 27.42
N PRO A 186 -1.16 8.40 27.81
CA PRO A 186 -0.06 8.31 26.85
C PRO A 186 -0.21 7.21 25.79
N SER A 187 -0.94 6.12 26.07
CA SER A 187 -1.22 5.10 25.04
C SER A 187 -2.30 5.55 24.06
N ALA A 188 -3.30 6.29 24.53
CA ALA A 188 -4.34 6.84 23.66
C ALA A 188 -3.81 7.99 22.80
N GLU A 189 -2.82 8.76 23.27
CA GLU A 189 -2.12 9.75 22.45
C GLU A 189 -1.30 9.08 21.33
N GLU A 190 -0.66 7.95 21.62
CA GLU A 190 0.06 7.16 20.61
C GLU A 190 -0.89 6.50 19.60
N GLU A 191 -2.03 5.98 20.03
CA GLU A 191 -3.09 5.48 19.14
C GLU A 191 -3.64 6.58 18.22
N LEU A 192 -3.97 7.75 18.78
CA LEU A 192 -4.38 8.92 18.00
C LEU A 192 -3.29 9.40 17.04
N ARG A 193 -2.02 9.29 17.41
CA ARG A 193 -0.88 9.61 16.54
C ARG A 193 -0.80 8.65 15.37
N GLN A 194 -0.97 7.35 15.62
CA GLN A 194 -1.00 6.32 14.58
C GLN A 194 -2.19 6.50 13.64
N GLU A 195 -3.38 6.81 14.17
CA GLU A 195 -4.55 7.14 13.35
C GLU A 195 -4.30 8.37 12.46
N ARG A 196 -3.71 9.44 13.00
CA ARG A 196 -3.37 10.64 12.22
C ARG A 196 -2.31 10.34 11.16
N GLN A 197 -1.31 9.53 11.47
CA GLN A 197 -0.29 9.12 10.50
C GLN A 197 -0.92 8.28 9.39
N MET A 198 -1.81 7.34 9.72
CA MET A 198 -2.55 6.54 8.75
C MET A 198 -3.38 7.42 7.80
N ILE A 199 -4.05 8.45 8.33
CA ILE A 199 -4.79 9.42 7.52
C ILE A 199 -3.84 10.15 6.56
N VAL A 200 -2.67 10.60 7.03
CA VAL A 200 -1.68 11.28 6.19
C VAL A 200 -1.13 10.36 5.10
N ASP A 201 -0.86 9.09 5.41
CA ASP A 201 -0.35 8.11 4.44
C ASP A 201 -1.40 7.79 3.37
N MET A 202 -2.66 7.59 3.76
CA MET A 202 -3.78 7.37 2.83
C MET A 202 -3.98 8.56 1.90
N LEU A 203 -3.90 9.77 2.46
CA LEU A 203 -4.02 10.99 1.69
C LEU A 203 -2.85 11.17 0.70
N ALA A 204 -1.63 10.81 1.09
CA ALA A 204 -0.48 10.80 0.18
C ALA A 204 -0.68 9.80 -0.97
N GLU A 205 -1.21 8.61 -0.69
CA GLU A 205 -1.54 7.61 -1.71
C GLU A 205 -2.58 8.11 -2.72
N VAL A 206 -3.66 8.73 -2.23
CA VAL A 206 -4.70 9.33 -3.08
C VAL A 206 -4.13 10.50 -3.91
N SER A 207 -3.28 11.33 -3.31
CA SER A 207 -2.60 12.44 -4.00
C SER A 207 -1.79 11.95 -5.18
N TRP A 208 -0.98 10.91 -4.94
CA TRP A 208 -0.13 10.32 -5.96
C TRP A 208 -0.94 9.68 -7.08
N LYS A 209 -1.99 8.91 -6.73
CA LYS A 209 -2.94 8.33 -7.69
C LYS A 209 -3.63 9.41 -8.54
N LEU A 210 -3.96 10.56 -7.94
CA LEU A 210 -4.55 11.69 -8.66
C LEU A 210 -3.56 12.34 -9.64
N ALA A 211 -2.32 12.61 -9.21
CA ALA A 211 -1.28 13.13 -10.08
C ALA A 211 -1.02 12.21 -11.29
N ILE A 212 -0.99 10.90 -11.01
CA ILE A 212 -0.90 9.83 -12.00
C ILE A 212 -2.03 9.88 -13.01
N ALA A 213 -3.27 9.96 -12.54
CA ALA A 213 -4.45 9.99 -13.39
C ALA A 213 -4.46 11.26 -14.27
N ILE A 214 -4.04 12.40 -13.72
CA ILE A 214 -3.89 13.65 -14.48
C ILE A 214 -2.89 13.47 -15.63
N ASP A 215 -1.72 12.89 -15.37
CA ASP A 215 -0.71 12.67 -16.43
C ASP A 215 -1.18 11.69 -17.50
N MET A 216 -1.82 10.58 -17.09
CA MET A 216 -2.40 9.61 -18.03
C MET A 216 -3.44 10.24 -18.96
N LEU A 217 -4.33 11.06 -18.40
CA LEU A 217 -5.35 11.74 -19.19
C LEU A 217 -4.74 12.82 -20.12
N ARG A 218 -3.57 13.40 -19.79
CA ARG A 218 -2.87 14.35 -20.68
C ARG A 218 -2.18 13.67 -21.86
N GLU A 219 -1.70 12.45 -21.65
CA GLU A 219 -1.02 11.66 -22.69
C GLU A 219 -2.01 11.01 -23.68
N ASP A 220 -3.29 10.91 -23.32
CA ASP A 220 -4.32 10.36 -24.19
C ASP A 220 -4.69 11.34 -25.33
N ALA A 221 -4.40 10.91 -26.57
CA ALA A 221 -4.66 11.68 -27.79
C ALA A 221 -6.11 11.54 -28.31
N SER A 222 -7.01 10.92 -27.54
CA SER A 222 -8.36 10.53 -27.96
C SER A 222 -9.38 11.67 -28.11
N GLY A 223 -8.99 12.92 -27.81
CA GLY A 223 -9.85 14.11 -27.95
C GLY A 223 -10.99 14.21 -26.93
N TRP A 224 -11.12 13.24 -26.02
CA TRP A 224 -12.11 13.27 -24.93
C TRP A 224 -11.80 14.29 -23.84
N THR A 225 -10.57 14.82 -23.81
CA THR A 225 -10.11 15.80 -22.83
C THR A 225 -10.21 17.25 -23.29
N ASP A 226 -10.87 17.49 -24.42
CA ASP A 226 -11.16 18.83 -24.93
C ASP A 226 -12.03 19.61 -23.92
N GLY A 227 -11.53 20.76 -23.48
CA GLY A 227 -12.22 21.63 -22.51
C GLY A 227 -11.92 21.33 -21.04
N VAL A 228 -11.09 20.32 -20.74
CA VAL A 228 -10.61 20.08 -19.38
C VAL A 228 -9.69 21.23 -18.93
N ASN A 229 -9.95 21.78 -17.73
CA ASN A 229 -9.11 22.80 -17.11
C ASN A 229 -7.86 22.16 -16.46
N TRP A 230 -6.90 21.79 -17.28
CA TRP A 230 -5.64 21.16 -16.86
C TRP A 230 -4.87 21.96 -15.82
N HIS A 231 -4.84 23.28 -15.98
CA HIS A 231 -4.17 24.16 -15.03
C HIS A 231 -4.83 24.12 -13.64
N GLY A 232 -6.17 24.05 -13.61
CA GLY A 232 -6.93 23.91 -12.36
C GLY A 232 -6.71 22.57 -11.67
N LEU A 233 -6.73 21.47 -12.43
CA LEU A 233 -6.47 20.13 -11.91
C LEU A 233 -5.04 19.99 -11.37
N GLN A 234 -4.06 20.48 -12.11
CA GLN A 234 -2.66 20.44 -11.68
C GLN A 234 -2.45 21.27 -10.41
N LYS A 235 -3.03 22.47 -10.35
CA LYS A 235 -2.97 23.31 -9.14
C LYS A 235 -3.66 22.64 -7.93
N ALA A 236 -4.76 21.92 -8.15
CA ALA A 236 -5.43 21.18 -7.09
C ALA A 236 -4.56 20.02 -6.57
N SER A 237 -3.90 19.28 -7.47
CA SER A 237 -2.92 18.24 -7.12
C SER A 237 -1.76 18.80 -6.30
N GLU A 238 -1.13 19.89 -6.77
CA GLU A 238 -0.03 20.57 -6.07
C GLU A 238 -0.47 21.07 -4.68
N THR A 239 -1.68 21.63 -4.57
CA THR A 239 -2.22 22.10 -3.28
C THR A 239 -2.45 20.95 -2.30
N LEU A 240 -2.89 19.80 -2.79
CA LEU A 240 -3.06 18.58 -1.98
C LEU A 240 -1.70 18.08 -1.50
N GLU A 241 -0.71 17.96 -2.38
CA GLU A 241 0.67 17.59 -2.03
C GLU A 241 1.28 18.51 -0.97
N GLU A 242 1.15 19.84 -1.14
CA GLU A 242 1.62 20.83 -0.16
C GLU A 242 0.90 20.68 1.19
N THR A 243 -0.40 20.40 1.17
CA THR A 243 -1.19 20.19 2.38
C THR A 243 -0.74 18.94 3.13
N PHE A 244 -0.48 17.84 2.42
CA PHE A 244 -0.01 16.59 3.02
C PHE A 244 1.42 16.71 3.55
N ALA A 245 2.32 17.36 2.82
CA ALA A 245 3.66 17.66 3.30
C ALA A 245 3.61 18.47 4.61
N GLY A 246 2.73 19.47 4.69
CA GLY A 246 2.52 20.26 5.90
C GLY A 246 1.90 19.48 7.07
N LEU A 247 0.99 18.54 6.79
CA LEU A 247 0.42 17.66 7.82
C LEU A 247 1.46 16.67 8.35
N SER A 248 2.28 16.10 7.47
CA SER A 248 3.39 15.20 7.82
C SER A 248 4.44 15.92 8.69
N GLU A 249 4.83 17.14 8.33
CA GLU A 249 5.77 17.95 9.11
C GLU A 249 5.20 18.30 10.50
N ARG A 250 3.90 18.60 10.58
CA ARG A 250 3.22 18.85 11.87
C ARG A 250 3.19 17.61 12.74
N LEU A 251 2.89 16.44 12.18
CA LEU A 251 2.92 15.18 12.92
C LEU A 251 4.33 14.84 13.44
N ALA A 252 5.37 15.11 12.64
CA ALA A 252 6.75 14.93 13.06
C ALA A 252 7.15 15.89 14.21
N THR A 253 6.68 17.14 14.18
CA THR A 253 7.04 18.21 15.12
C THR A 253 6.19 18.25 16.41
N ASP A 254 5.03 17.59 16.43
CA ASP A 254 4.14 17.44 17.61
C ASP A 254 4.76 16.60 18.75
N THR A 255 6.05 16.24 18.65
CA THR A 255 6.85 15.55 19.67
C THR A 255 7.38 16.46 20.79
N THR A 256 7.09 17.77 20.76
CA THR A 256 7.78 18.76 21.63
C THR A 256 6.91 19.51 22.64
N LEU A 257 5.62 19.19 22.76
CA LEU A 257 4.77 19.74 23.82
C LEU A 257 4.38 18.59 24.74
N HIS A 258 4.53 18.77 26.06
CA HIS A 258 4.28 17.81 27.15
C HIS A 258 5.50 17.04 27.69
N GLY A 259 6.59 17.79 27.94
CA GLY A 259 7.52 17.51 29.04
C GLY A 259 7.18 18.32 30.29
#